data_AF-A0AAV9EKU1-F1
#
_entry.id   AF-A0AAV9EKU1-F1
#
_cell.length_a   1.000
_cell.length_b   1.000
_cell.length_c   1.000
_cell.angle_alpha   90.00
_cell.angle_beta   90.00
_cell.angle_gamma   90.00
#
_symmetry.space_group_name_H-M   'P 1'
#
loop_
_entity.id
_entity.type
_entity.pdbx_description
1 polymer ?
#
loop_
_entity_poly.entity_id
_entity_poly.type
_entity_poly.pdbx_seq_one_letter_code
_entity_poly.pdbx_strand_id
1 'polypeptide(L)'
;MFQEVWNSNLHAAFSIIEAWRDEFLYISFDLEFAGFLWRTPRHIHSEFVIYNHLRYNVNRLKPIQIGINLGNESGLFSHTWQFNLSGFDADVDSSGPGAVDFLRNSGIDLERNLSEGIPVNEFAKYFLKTFVDGGRNREHKWITFHGINDFAYMIKIITAPPLPYDLVEFCSLVAKYFGRVYDIKCMAGPFKELMGGMIGLVKMASILNIDTKQAMIA
;
A
#
# COMPACT_ATOMS: atom_id res chain seq x y z
N MET A 1 -7.10 15.25 7.51
CA MET A 1 -7.41 15.91 6.22
C MET A 1 -7.03 14.94 5.11
N PHE A 2 -7.89 14.75 4.11
CA PHE A 2 -7.61 13.89 2.94
C PHE A 2 -7.17 14.74 1.75
N GLN A 3 -6.16 14.30 1.02
CA GLN A 3 -5.63 14.99 -0.15
C GLN A 3 -5.34 14.01 -1.29
N GLU A 4 -5.95 14.25 -2.45
CA GLU A 4 -5.52 13.61 -3.69
C GLU A 4 -4.21 14.21 -4.20
N VAL A 5 -3.29 13.33 -4.59
CA VAL A 5 -1.99 13.67 -5.16
C VAL A 5 -1.92 13.16 -6.58
N TRP A 6 -1.71 14.09 -7.49
CA TRP A 6 -1.52 13.91 -8.92
C TRP A 6 -0.11 14.39 -9.29
N ASN A 7 0.29 14.20 -10.55
CA ASN A 7 1.64 14.62 -10.97
C ASN A 7 1.90 16.12 -10.72
N SER A 8 0.85 16.95 -10.88
CA SER A 8 0.92 18.41 -10.73
C SER A 8 1.21 18.90 -9.30
N ASN A 9 0.84 18.14 -8.27
CA ASN A 9 1.03 18.52 -6.87
C ASN A 9 1.92 17.54 -6.06
N LEU A 10 2.55 16.58 -6.72
CA LEU A 10 3.44 15.57 -6.13
C LEU A 10 4.53 16.19 -5.24
N HIS A 11 5.24 17.18 -5.77
CA HIS A 11 6.31 17.86 -5.03
C HIS A 11 5.80 18.55 -3.76
N ALA A 12 4.64 19.20 -3.84
CA ALA A 12 4.04 19.89 -2.69
C ALA A 12 3.63 18.88 -1.60
N ALA A 13 3.01 17.77 -1.99
CA ALA A 13 2.64 16.70 -1.04
C ALA A 13 3.87 16.13 -0.33
N PHE A 14 4.92 15.77 -1.07
CA PHE A 14 6.15 15.23 -0.48
C PHE A 14 6.92 16.24 0.37
N SER A 15 6.82 17.54 0.07
CA SER A 15 7.39 18.60 0.93
C SER A 15 6.73 18.64 2.31
N ILE A 16 5.41 18.44 2.37
CA ILE A 16 4.68 18.36 3.65
C ILE A 16 5.07 17.08 4.39
N ILE A 17 5.08 15.93 3.70
CA ILE A 17 5.50 14.65 4.29
C ILE A 17 6.91 14.75 4.86
N GLU A 18 7.85 15.34 4.13
CA GLU A 18 9.23 15.51 4.59
C GLU A 18 9.34 16.37 5.85
N ALA A 19 8.50 17.39 5.99
CA ALA A 19 8.48 18.24 7.18
C ALA A 19 7.89 17.53 8.43
N TRP A 20 7.00 16.55 8.24
CA TRP A 20 6.25 15.91 9.33
C TRP A 20 6.75 14.51 9.69
N ARG A 21 7.48 13.83 8.79
CA ARG A 21 7.91 12.41 8.97
C ARG A 21 8.70 12.12 10.24
N ASP A 22 9.43 13.11 10.76
CA ASP A 22 10.27 12.92 11.96
C ASP A 22 9.48 13.06 13.27
N GLU A 23 8.30 13.71 13.25
CA GLU A 23 7.38 13.81 14.40
C GLU A 23 6.29 12.72 14.35
N PHE A 24 5.88 12.33 13.14
CA PHE A 24 4.83 11.35 12.89
C PHE A 24 5.43 10.03 12.41
N LEU A 25 5.92 9.25 13.38
CA LEU A 25 6.67 8.03 13.13
C LEU A 25 5.81 6.83 12.70
N TYR A 26 4.49 6.87 12.83
CA TYR A 26 3.61 5.77 12.42
C TYR A 26 3.11 6.03 11.01
N ILE A 27 3.52 5.19 10.07
CA ILE A 27 3.22 5.35 8.65
C ILE A 27 2.31 4.21 8.24
N SER A 28 1.03 4.48 8.04
CA SER A 28 0.13 3.49 7.47
C SER A 28 0.03 3.68 5.96
N PHE A 29 0.03 2.58 5.20
CA PHE A 29 -0.19 2.65 3.76
C PHE A 29 -1.01 1.47 3.24
N ASP A 30 -1.64 1.68 2.10
CA ASP A 30 -2.51 0.73 1.39
C ASP A 30 -2.39 0.98 -0.12
N LEU A 31 -2.64 -0.04 -0.95
CA LEU A 31 -2.54 0.08 -2.41
C LEU A 31 -3.74 -0.50 -3.14
N GLU A 32 -4.16 0.22 -4.18
CA GLU A 32 -5.13 -0.28 -5.14
C GLU A 32 -4.43 -0.75 -6.42
N PHE A 33 -4.87 -1.89 -6.93
CA PHE A 33 -4.37 -2.51 -8.15
C PHE A 33 -5.45 -3.35 -8.81
N ALA A 34 -5.26 -3.71 -10.08
CA ALA A 34 -6.25 -4.40 -10.90
C ALA A 34 -6.42 -5.90 -10.58
N GLY A 35 -6.61 -6.25 -9.30
CA GLY A 35 -6.99 -7.57 -8.84
C GLY A 35 -5.88 -8.62 -8.91
N PHE A 36 -6.24 -9.85 -9.28
CA PHE A 36 -5.33 -11.00 -9.31
C PHE A 36 -5.55 -11.82 -10.58
N LEU A 37 -4.47 -12.11 -11.31
CA LEU A 37 -4.44 -13.07 -12.41
C LEU A 37 -4.47 -14.50 -11.90
N TRP A 38 -3.86 -14.75 -10.74
CA TRP A 38 -3.82 -16.05 -10.09
C TRP A 38 -4.08 -15.92 -8.60
N ARG A 39 -5.09 -16.62 -8.08
CA ARG A 39 -5.42 -16.60 -6.65
C ARG A 39 -4.93 -17.86 -5.97
N THR A 40 -4.27 -17.71 -4.82
CA THR A 40 -3.91 -18.85 -3.98
C THR A 40 -5.17 -19.48 -3.38
N PRO A 41 -5.42 -20.79 -3.58
CA PRO A 41 -6.52 -21.46 -2.92
C PRO A 41 -6.39 -21.40 -1.39
N ARG A 42 -7.52 -21.22 -0.67
CA ARG A 42 -7.52 -21.01 0.80
C ARG A 42 -6.90 -22.15 1.62
N HIS A 43 -6.87 -23.37 1.08
CA HIS A 43 -6.32 -24.56 1.75
C HIS A 43 -4.78 -24.66 1.60
N ILE A 44 -4.17 -23.80 0.80
CA ILE A 44 -2.72 -23.77 0.64
C ILE A 44 -2.12 -22.90 1.75
N HIS A 45 -1.31 -23.52 2.59
CA HIS A 45 -0.60 -22.86 3.69
C HIS A 45 0.92 -22.78 3.48
N SER A 46 1.43 -23.30 2.35
CA SER A 46 2.84 -23.22 2.02
C SER A 46 3.22 -21.77 1.67
N GLU A 47 4.08 -21.17 2.49
CA GLU A 47 4.60 -19.81 2.29
C GLU A 47 5.28 -19.66 0.94
N PHE A 48 6.04 -20.67 0.50
CA PHE A 48 6.68 -20.69 -0.81
C PHE A 48 5.66 -20.61 -1.95
N VAL A 49 4.56 -21.37 -1.88
CA VAL A 49 3.51 -21.35 -2.92
C VAL A 49 2.76 -20.01 -2.89
N ILE A 50 2.41 -19.52 -1.69
CA ILE A 50 1.76 -18.23 -1.50
C ILE A 50 2.60 -17.10 -2.09
N TYR A 51 3.90 -17.07 -1.79
CA TYR A 51 4.83 -16.07 -2.30
C TYR A 51 4.99 -16.17 -3.82
N ASN A 52 5.08 -17.37 -4.38
CA ASN A 52 5.17 -17.53 -5.83
C ASN A 52 3.93 -17.00 -6.57
N HIS A 53 2.72 -17.21 -6.03
CA HIS A 53 1.52 -16.61 -6.59
C HIS A 53 1.52 -15.08 -6.43
N LEU A 54 1.89 -14.56 -5.26
CA LEU A 54 2.03 -13.11 -5.04
C LEU A 54 2.98 -12.49 -6.08
N ARG A 55 4.19 -13.03 -6.19
CA ARG A 55 5.21 -12.64 -7.16
C ARG A 55 4.71 -12.72 -8.59
N TYR A 56 4.00 -13.79 -8.94
CA TYR A 56 3.42 -13.96 -10.28
C TYR A 56 2.48 -12.81 -10.66
N ASN A 57 1.59 -12.43 -9.74
CA ASN A 57 0.65 -11.33 -9.92
C ASN A 57 1.35 -9.98 -9.97
N VAL A 58 2.13 -9.65 -8.93
CA VAL A 58 2.75 -8.32 -8.78
C VAL A 58 3.69 -8.01 -9.93
N ASN A 59 4.42 -8.99 -10.47
CA ASN A 59 5.28 -8.77 -11.63
C ASN A 59 4.50 -8.45 -12.93
N ARG A 60 3.22 -8.83 -13.03
CA ARG A 60 2.40 -8.69 -14.25
C ARG A 60 1.32 -7.61 -14.17
N LEU A 61 0.92 -7.24 -12.97
CA LEU A 61 -0.10 -6.22 -12.72
C LEU A 61 0.55 -4.90 -12.33
N LYS A 62 -0.15 -3.79 -12.55
CA LYS A 62 0.35 -2.46 -12.24
C LYS A 62 -0.42 -1.85 -11.05
N PRO A 63 0.27 -1.16 -10.12
CA PRO A 63 -0.40 -0.41 -9.07
C PRO A 63 -1.11 0.81 -9.68
N ILE A 64 -2.19 1.26 -9.02
CA ILE A 64 -3.08 2.33 -9.52
C ILE A 64 -3.13 3.48 -8.53
N GLN A 65 -3.34 3.20 -7.24
CA GLN A 65 -3.30 4.20 -6.17
C GLN A 65 -2.46 3.71 -4.98
N ILE A 66 -1.92 4.67 -4.23
CA ILE A 66 -1.24 4.44 -2.96
C ILE A 66 -1.82 5.40 -1.93
N GLY A 67 -2.43 4.86 -0.87
CA GLY A 67 -2.80 5.64 0.31
C GLY A 67 -1.61 5.69 1.27
N ILE A 68 -1.23 6.87 1.76
CA ILE A 68 -0.25 7.03 2.85
C ILE A 68 -0.83 7.96 3.90
N ASN A 69 -0.68 7.59 5.17
CA ASN A 69 -1.11 8.38 6.30
C ASN A 69 -0.04 8.40 7.40
N LEU A 70 0.17 9.59 8.00
CA LEU A 70 1.15 9.85 9.04
C LEU A 70 0.45 10.05 10.39
N GLY A 71 0.82 9.23 11.38
CA GLY A 71 0.34 9.26 12.75
C GLY A 71 1.48 9.38 13.77
N ASN A 72 1.16 9.87 14.96
CA ASN A 72 2.09 9.93 16.10
C ASN A 72 1.69 8.96 17.22
N GLU A 73 2.45 8.94 18.32
CA GLU A 73 2.23 8.02 19.45
C GLU A 73 0.90 8.22 20.17
N SER A 74 0.32 9.43 20.13
CA SER A 74 -0.98 9.71 20.74
C SER A 74 -2.16 9.27 19.86
N GLY A 75 -1.89 8.68 18.70
CA GLY A 75 -2.93 8.33 17.71
C GLY A 75 -3.50 9.54 16.98
N LEU A 76 -2.81 10.69 17.03
CA LEU A 76 -3.17 11.85 16.21
C LEU A 76 -2.64 11.64 14.79
N PHE A 77 -3.52 11.75 13.82
CA PHE A 77 -3.17 11.69 12.41
C PHE A 77 -3.10 13.10 11.84
N SER A 78 -2.03 13.34 11.07
CA SER A 78 -1.82 14.63 10.42
C SER A 78 -2.69 14.73 9.16
N HIS A 79 -2.30 13.96 8.14
CA HIS A 79 -2.89 14.00 6.80
C HIS A 79 -2.87 12.60 6.18
N THR A 80 -3.83 12.36 5.29
CA THR A 80 -3.90 11.18 4.44
C THR A 80 -3.76 11.63 3.00
N TRP A 81 -2.82 11.03 2.28
CA TRP A 81 -2.56 11.30 0.87
C TRP A 81 -2.94 10.08 0.04
N GLN A 82 -3.69 10.30 -1.03
CA GLN A 82 -3.96 9.33 -2.08
C GLN A 82 -3.16 9.69 -3.31
N PHE A 83 -2.09 8.95 -3.57
CA PHE A 83 -1.27 9.12 -4.75
C PHE A 83 -1.90 8.36 -5.92
N ASN A 84 -2.36 9.08 -6.92
CA ASN A 84 -2.91 8.53 -8.15
C ASN A 84 -1.78 8.28 -9.15
N LEU A 85 -1.47 7.03 -9.44
CA LEU A 85 -0.36 6.66 -10.33
C LEU A 85 -0.81 6.63 -11.78
N SER A 86 0.10 7.01 -12.68
CA SER A 86 -0.02 6.72 -14.11
C SER A 86 0.71 5.42 -14.45
N GLY A 87 0.27 4.78 -15.54
CA GLY A 87 0.96 3.65 -16.13
C GLY A 87 0.11 2.39 -16.24
N PHE A 88 -1.05 2.31 -15.59
CA PHE A 88 -2.07 1.31 -15.87
C PHE A 88 -3.04 1.84 -16.93
N ASP A 89 -3.18 1.10 -18.02
CA ASP A 89 -4.13 1.35 -19.10
C ASP A 89 -5.08 0.15 -19.21
N ALA A 90 -6.37 0.40 -18.92
CA ALA A 90 -7.38 -0.64 -18.82
C ALA A 90 -7.68 -1.37 -20.14
N ASP A 91 -7.31 -0.79 -21.28
CA ASP A 91 -7.58 -1.37 -22.60
C ASP A 91 -6.47 -2.33 -23.07
N VAL A 92 -5.26 -2.20 -22.51
CA VAL A 92 -4.08 -2.97 -22.96
C VAL A 92 -3.40 -3.77 -21.84
N ASP A 93 -3.50 -3.32 -20.60
CA ASP A 93 -2.83 -3.99 -19.48
C ASP A 93 -3.64 -5.18 -18.95
N SER A 94 -2.90 -6.14 -18.41
CA SER A 94 -3.52 -7.27 -17.73
C SER A 94 -4.25 -6.82 -16.45
N SER A 95 -5.42 -7.40 -16.22
CA SER A 95 -6.20 -7.23 -14.99
C SER A 95 -6.87 -8.54 -14.59
N GLY A 96 -7.15 -8.71 -13.31
CA GLY A 96 -7.99 -9.80 -12.82
C GLY A 96 -9.43 -9.71 -13.35
N PRO A 97 -10.17 -10.82 -13.42
CA PRO A 97 -11.56 -10.83 -13.86
C PRO A 97 -12.44 -9.87 -13.05
N GLY A 98 -13.13 -8.94 -13.73
CA GLY A 98 -14.00 -7.93 -13.12
C GLY A 98 -13.29 -6.84 -12.30
N ALA A 99 -11.95 -6.81 -12.28
CA ALA A 99 -11.20 -5.85 -11.48
C ALA A 99 -11.36 -4.41 -12.00
N VAL A 100 -11.32 -4.21 -13.32
CA VAL A 100 -11.51 -2.89 -13.94
C VAL A 100 -12.89 -2.31 -13.62
N ASP A 101 -13.95 -3.11 -13.77
CA ASP A 101 -15.31 -2.67 -13.44
C ASP A 101 -15.46 -2.37 -11.95
N PHE A 102 -14.85 -3.18 -11.10
CA PHE A 102 -14.83 -2.93 -9.65
C PHE A 102 -14.16 -1.58 -9.34
N LEU A 103 -12.98 -1.30 -9.88
CA LEU A 103 -12.26 -0.05 -9.65
C LEU A 103 -13.07 1.18 -10.11
N ARG A 104 -13.66 1.11 -11.31
CA ARG A 104 -14.55 2.17 -11.84
C ARG A 104 -15.77 2.39 -10.95
N ASN A 105 -16.41 1.31 -10.49
CA ASN A 105 -17.57 1.39 -9.59
C ASN A 105 -17.21 1.90 -8.20
N SER A 106 -15.95 1.75 -7.78
CA SER A 106 -15.41 2.34 -6.54
C SER A 106 -15.04 3.82 -6.69
N GLY A 107 -15.22 4.41 -7.88
CA GLY A 107 -14.99 5.84 -8.13
C GLY A 107 -13.61 6.17 -8.72
N ILE A 108 -12.80 5.18 -9.11
CA ILE A 108 -11.49 5.42 -9.71
C ILE A 108 -11.64 5.76 -11.19
N ASP A 109 -11.21 6.97 -11.55
CA ASP A 109 -11.14 7.44 -12.94
C ASP A 109 -9.82 6.98 -13.59
N LEU A 110 -9.85 5.78 -14.19
CA LEU A 110 -8.69 5.16 -14.81
C LEU A 110 -8.15 5.96 -16.01
N GLU A 111 -8.99 6.71 -16.71
CA GLU A 111 -8.56 7.56 -17.82
C GLU A 111 -7.76 8.75 -17.28
N ARG A 112 -8.24 9.38 -16.22
CA ARG A 112 -7.53 10.44 -15.53
C ARG A 112 -6.23 9.96 -14.87
N ASN A 113 -6.22 8.76 -14.29
CA ASN A 113 -4.99 8.12 -13.81
C ASN A 113 -3.94 8.03 -14.93
N LEU A 114 -4.35 7.62 -16.14
CA LEU A 114 -3.44 7.49 -17.27
C LEU A 114 -2.91 8.85 -17.76
N SER A 115 -3.75 9.89 -17.81
CA SER A 115 -3.38 11.20 -18.35
C SER A 115 -2.70 12.15 -17.36
N GLU A 116 -3.11 12.13 -16.08
CA GLU A 116 -2.69 13.09 -15.04
C GLU A 116 -1.93 12.43 -13.87
N GLY A 117 -1.95 11.10 -13.81
CA GLY A 117 -1.36 10.34 -12.72
C GLY A 117 0.16 10.46 -12.66
N ILE A 118 0.68 10.21 -11.47
CA ILE A 118 2.10 10.27 -11.14
C ILE A 118 2.83 9.12 -11.82
N PRO A 119 3.86 9.39 -12.65
CA PRO A 119 4.70 8.32 -13.17
C PRO A 119 5.32 7.53 -12.01
N VAL A 120 5.21 6.19 -12.06
CA VAL A 120 5.65 5.31 -10.95
C VAL A 120 7.10 5.56 -10.55
N ASN A 121 7.97 5.83 -11.52
CA ASN A 121 9.38 6.15 -11.29
C ASN A 121 9.59 7.50 -10.59
N GLU A 122 8.74 8.51 -10.83
CA GLU A 122 8.78 9.77 -10.12
C GLU A 122 8.33 9.58 -8.66
N PHE A 123 7.22 8.87 -8.43
CA PHE A 123 6.81 8.51 -7.07
C PHE A 123 7.93 7.78 -6.33
N ALA A 124 8.56 6.77 -6.94
CA ALA A 124 9.64 6.01 -6.34
C ALA A 124 10.83 6.90 -5.92
N LYS A 125 11.23 7.87 -6.76
CA LYS A 125 12.31 8.81 -6.43
C LYS A 125 11.98 9.64 -5.18
N TYR A 126 10.78 10.23 -5.13
CA TYR A 126 10.36 11.01 -3.98
C TYR A 126 10.24 10.14 -2.73
N PHE A 127 9.64 8.95 -2.84
CA PHE A 127 9.51 8.02 -1.73
C PHE A 127 10.87 7.61 -1.16
N LEU A 128 11.82 7.20 -2.02
CA LEU A 128 13.17 6.85 -1.60
C LEU A 128 13.85 8.03 -0.92
N LYS A 129 13.82 9.23 -1.51
CA LYS A 129 14.38 10.44 -0.89
C LYS A 129 13.75 10.77 0.48
N THR A 130 12.44 10.58 0.61
CA THR A 130 11.68 10.98 1.80
C THR A 130 11.60 9.89 2.88
N PHE A 131 11.87 8.63 2.60
CA PHE A 131 11.77 7.58 3.63
C PHE A 131 13.02 6.72 3.77
N VAL A 132 13.88 6.67 2.75
CA VAL A 132 15.03 5.75 2.68
C VAL A 132 16.36 6.50 2.66
N ASP A 133 16.57 7.39 1.70
CA ASP A 133 17.80 8.14 1.53
C ASP A 133 17.89 9.25 2.59
N GLY A 134 18.91 9.18 3.43
CA GLY A 134 19.11 10.12 4.53
C GLY A 134 19.91 9.60 5.70
N GLY A 135 20.36 8.34 5.67
CA GLY A 135 21.37 7.78 6.59
C GLY A 135 20.94 7.70 8.06
N ARG A 136 19.71 8.09 8.39
CA ARG A 136 19.15 7.92 9.73
C ARG A 136 18.45 6.58 9.73
N ASN A 137 18.85 5.74 10.69
CA ASN A 137 18.09 4.59 11.13
C ASN A 137 16.76 5.10 11.70
N ARG A 138 15.81 5.46 10.83
CA ARG A 138 14.59 6.17 11.22
C ARG A 138 13.66 5.16 11.87
N GLU A 139 13.20 5.47 13.08
CA GLU A 139 12.29 4.63 13.86
C GLU A 139 10.83 4.68 13.34
N HIS A 140 10.66 4.85 12.03
CA HIS A 140 9.35 4.74 11.40
C HIS A 140 8.78 3.34 11.65
N LYS A 141 7.49 3.29 11.92
CA LYS A 141 6.72 2.08 12.18
C LYS A 141 5.68 1.98 11.07
N TRP A 142 5.90 1.05 10.15
CA TRP A 142 5.03 0.86 8.99
C TRP A 142 3.86 -0.02 9.36
N ILE A 143 2.65 0.45 9.06
CA ILE A 143 1.41 -0.20 9.43
C ILE A 143 0.64 -0.55 8.16
N THR A 144 0.14 -1.79 8.11
CA THR A 144 -0.74 -2.25 7.03
C THR A 144 -1.87 -3.08 7.61
N PHE A 145 -2.85 -3.43 6.77
CA PHE A 145 -3.88 -4.41 7.10
C PHE A 145 -3.88 -5.50 6.03
N HIS A 146 -3.38 -6.70 6.36
CA HIS A 146 -3.21 -7.78 5.38
C HIS A 146 -2.27 -7.40 4.22
N GLY A 147 -1.19 -6.68 4.53
CA GLY A 147 -0.46 -5.83 3.60
C GLY A 147 0.65 -6.50 2.79
N ILE A 148 0.67 -7.83 2.68
CA ILE A 148 1.74 -8.51 1.93
C ILE A 148 1.76 -8.12 0.45
N ASN A 149 0.58 -7.84 -0.14
CA ASN A 149 0.48 -7.31 -1.50
C ASN A 149 1.03 -5.89 -1.57
N ASP A 150 0.68 -5.06 -0.59
CA ASP A 150 1.07 -3.65 -0.53
C ASP A 150 2.60 -3.53 -0.47
N PHE A 151 3.25 -4.29 0.42
CA PHE A 151 4.71 -4.36 0.47
C PHE A 151 5.31 -4.88 -0.82
N ALA A 152 4.71 -5.90 -1.45
CA ALA A 152 5.22 -6.44 -2.70
C ALA A 152 5.18 -5.41 -3.85
N TYR A 153 4.08 -4.66 -3.96
CA TYR A 153 4.00 -3.56 -4.93
C TYR A 153 4.95 -2.42 -4.58
N MET A 154 5.07 -2.04 -3.31
CA MET A 154 6.03 -1.01 -2.89
C MET A 154 7.48 -1.41 -3.20
N ILE A 155 7.87 -2.66 -2.95
CA ILE A 155 9.18 -3.18 -3.36
C ILE A 155 9.32 -3.10 -4.89
N LYS A 156 8.33 -3.57 -5.65
CA LYS A 156 8.33 -3.46 -7.11
C LYS A 156 8.54 -2.01 -7.58
N ILE A 157 7.89 -1.04 -6.93
CA ILE A 157 7.98 0.38 -7.25
C ILE A 157 9.39 0.91 -7.01
N ILE A 158 9.99 0.61 -5.85
CA ILE A 158 11.25 1.24 -5.42
C ILE A 158 12.52 0.49 -5.86
N THR A 159 12.45 -0.80 -6.16
CA THR A 159 13.60 -1.59 -6.64
C THR A 159 13.58 -1.85 -8.14
N ALA A 160 12.49 -1.46 -8.82
CA ALA A 160 12.11 -1.94 -10.13
C ALA A 160 11.87 -3.47 -10.18
N PRO A 161 11.01 -3.96 -11.09
CA PRO A 161 10.77 -5.38 -11.28
C PRO A 161 11.96 -6.11 -11.97
N PRO A 162 12.03 -7.44 -11.86
CA PRO A 162 11.09 -8.34 -11.18
C PRO A 162 11.34 -8.46 -9.68
N LEU A 163 10.30 -8.82 -8.92
CA LEU A 163 10.46 -9.24 -7.52
C LEU A 163 11.37 -10.46 -7.38
N PRO A 164 12.12 -10.58 -6.26
CA PRO A 164 13.02 -11.71 -5.96
C PRO A 164 12.37 -13.07 -6.16
N TYR A 165 13.13 -14.06 -6.61
CA TYR A 165 12.63 -15.43 -6.71
C TYR A 165 12.42 -16.07 -5.34
N ASP A 166 13.27 -15.73 -4.38
CA ASP A 166 13.27 -16.30 -3.05
C ASP A 166 12.50 -15.41 -2.05
N LEU A 167 11.75 -16.06 -1.15
CA LEU A 167 10.96 -15.37 -0.12
C LEU A 167 11.86 -14.69 0.92
N VAL A 168 13.00 -15.29 1.27
CA VAL A 168 13.94 -14.71 2.25
C VAL A 168 14.58 -13.45 1.66
N GLU A 169 14.92 -13.46 0.38
CA GLU A 169 15.43 -12.27 -0.32
C GLU A 169 14.37 -11.15 -0.35
N PHE A 170 13.11 -11.47 -0.65
CA PHE A 170 12.00 -10.50 -0.57
C PHE A 170 11.84 -9.91 0.83
N CYS A 171 11.79 -10.76 1.86
CA CYS A 171 11.71 -10.31 3.25
C CYS A 171 12.92 -9.44 3.64
N SER A 172 14.11 -9.74 3.11
CA SER A 172 15.31 -8.92 3.32
C SER A 172 15.18 -7.54 2.69
N LEU A 173 14.56 -7.41 1.52
CA LEU A 173 14.26 -6.10 0.92
C LEU A 173 13.22 -5.33 1.75
N VAL A 174 12.15 -5.99 2.20
CA VAL A 174 11.15 -5.36 3.08
C VAL A 174 11.82 -4.85 4.36
N ALA A 175 12.64 -5.67 5.02
CA ALA A 175 13.38 -5.27 6.21
C ALA A 175 14.34 -4.10 5.93
N LYS A 176 15.03 -4.11 4.78
CA LYS A 176 15.96 -3.05 4.37
C LYS A 176 15.27 -1.70 4.19
N TYR A 177 14.13 -1.66 3.49
CA TYR A 177 13.48 -0.40 3.11
C TYR A 177 12.45 0.09 4.13
N PHE A 178 11.83 -0.82 4.89
CA PHE A 178 10.74 -0.49 5.81
C PHE A 178 11.11 -0.72 7.29
N GLY A 179 12.09 -1.54 7.62
CA GLY A 179 12.49 -1.77 9.00
C GLY A 179 11.37 -2.38 9.85
N ARG A 180 10.73 -1.60 10.72
CA ARG A 180 9.67 -2.08 11.64
C ARG A 180 8.32 -2.09 10.93
N VAL A 181 7.76 -3.29 10.73
CA VAL A 181 6.48 -3.52 10.06
C VAL A 181 5.47 -4.15 11.02
N TYR A 182 4.24 -3.64 11.00
CA TYR A 182 3.11 -4.09 11.79
C TYR A 182 1.93 -4.35 10.86
N ASP A 183 1.49 -5.61 10.77
CA ASP A 183 0.24 -5.96 10.08
C ASP A 183 -0.86 -6.09 11.15
N ILE A 184 -1.83 -5.18 11.11
CA ILE A 184 -2.93 -5.11 12.09
C ILE A 184 -3.72 -6.42 12.09
N LYS A 185 -3.92 -7.05 10.92
CA LYS A 185 -4.69 -8.29 10.82
C LYS A 185 -3.96 -9.45 11.50
N CYS A 186 -2.64 -9.53 11.32
CA CYS A 186 -1.80 -10.50 12.04
C CYS A 186 -1.80 -10.22 13.55
N MET A 187 -1.66 -8.96 13.96
CA MET A 187 -1.67 -8.56 15.37
C MET A 187 -3.01 -8.82 16.06
N ALA A 188 -4.12 -8.83 15.31
CA ALA A 188 -5.44 -9.20 15.83
C ALA A 188 -5.59 -10.70 16.11
N GLY A 189 -4.69 -11.55 15.60
CA GLY A 189 -4.73 -13.01 15.72
C GLY A 189 -4.95 -13.56 17.14
N PRO A 190 -4.26 -13.05 18.17
CA PRO A 190 -4.44 -13.49 19.55
C PRO A 190 -5.77 -13.09 20.19
N PHE A 191 -6.52 -12.13 19.62
CA PHE A 191 -7.70 -11.53 20.25
C PHE A 191 -8.99 -12.16 19.72
N LYS A 192 -9.71 -12.89 20.56
CA LYS A 192 -10.96 -13.59 20.19
C LYS A 192 -12.07 -12.61 19.86
N GLU A 193 -12.09 -11.46 20.52
CA GLU A 193 -13.00 -10.34 20.31
C GLU A 193 -12.85 -9.76 18.89
N LEU A 194 -11.65 -9.89 18.31
CA LEU A 194 -11.35 -9.53 16.92
C LEU A 194 -11.43 -10.73 15.97
N MET A 195 -12.13 -11.80 16.39
CA MET A 195 -12.32 -13.03 15.63
C MET A 195 -11.00 -13.66 15.15
N GLY A 196 -9.94 -13.51 15.94
CA GLY A 196 -8.59 -13.97 15.59
C GLY A 196 -8.05 -13.37 14.29
N GLY A 197 -8.42 -12.14 13.96
CA GLY A 197 -8.00 -11.46 12.73
C GLY A 197 -8.68 -11.97 11.45
N MET A 198 -9.64 -12.88 11.53
CA MET A 198 -10.36 -13.43 10.36
C MET A 198 -11.47 -12.52 9.82
N ILE A 199 -11.43 -11.23 10.14
CA ILE A 199 -12.39 -10.21 9.74
C ILE A 199 -11.75 -9.20 8.78
N GLY A 200 -12.58 -8.49 8.02
CA GLY A 200 -12.14 -7.34 7.22
C GLY A 200 -12.01 -6.06 8.06
N LEU A 201 -11.30 -5.07 7.53
CA LEU A 201 -10.98 -3.82 8.23
C LEU A 201 -12.24 -3.07 8.70
N VAL A 202 -13.28 -2.98 7.85
CA VAL A 202 -14.57 -2.33 8.21
C VAL A 202 -15.22 -2.99 9.42
N LYS A 203 -15.22 -4.33 9.48
CA LYS A 203 -15.80 -5.05 10.62
C LYS A 203 -14.95 -4.88 11.88
N MET A 204 -13.63 -4.83 11.74
CA MET A 204 -12.72 -4.54 12.85
C MET A 204 -12.95 -3.14 13.42
N ALA A 205 -13.05 -2.12 12.55
CA ALA A 205 -13.37 -0.74 12.95
C ALA A 205 -14.70 -0.66 13.69
N SER A 206 -15.72 -1.37 13.21
CA SER A 206 -17.02 -1.45 13.88
C SER A 206 -16.93 -2.07 15.28
N ILE A 207 -16.13 -3.14 15.47
CA ILE A 207 -15.93 -3.75 16.79
C ILE A 207 -15.19 -2.80 17.75
N LEU A 208 -14.23 -2.04 17.21
CA LEU A 208 -13.45 -1.05 17.96
C LEU A 208 -14.17 0.29 18.14
N ASN A 209 -15.41 0.44 17.66
CA ASN A 209 -16.18 1.68 17.68
C ASN A 209 -15.46 2.87 17.02
N ILE A 210 -14.72 2.60 15.94
CA ILE A 210 -14.07 3.63 15.12
C ILE A 210 -15.06 4.14 14.07
N ASP A 211 -15.28 5.45 14.00
CA ASP A 211 -16.12 6.06 12.98
C ASP A 211 -15.41 6.05 11.62
N THR A 212 -15.89 5.22 10.70
CA THR A 212 -15.33 5.10 9.35
C THR A 212 -15.88 6.14 8.38
N LYS A 213 -16.89 6.95 8.75
CA LYS A 213 -17.45 7.97 7.84
C LYS A 213 -16.49 9.13 7.59
N GLN A 214 -15.48 9.31 8.43
CA GLN A 214 -14.36 10.23 8.16
C GLN A 214 -13.25 9.60 7.29
N ALA A 215 -13.26 8.28 7.11
CA ALA A 215 -12.24 7.52 6.36
C ALA A 215 -12.71 7.05 4.97
N MET A 216 -14.03 7.03 4.70
CA MET A 216 -14.61 6.56 3.42
C MET A 216 -14.90 7.70 2.41
N ILE A 217 -14.28 8.88 2.58
CA ILE A 217 -14.31 9.97 1.58
C ILE A 217 -12.90 10.17 1.00
N ALA A 218 -12.22 9.06 0.76
CA ALA A 218 -10.88 8.99 0.22
C ALA A 218 -10.88 8.06 -0.99
#